data_AF-A0A5I1MID3-F1
#
_entry.id   AF-A0A5I1MID3-F1
#
_cell.length_a   1.000
_cell.length_b   1.000
_cell.length_c   1.000
_cell.angle_alpha   90.00
_cell.angle_beta   90.00
_cell.angle_gamma   90.00
#
_symmetry.space_group_name_H-M   'P 1'
#
loop_
_entity.id
_entity.type
_entity.pdbx_description
1 polymer ?
#
loop_
_entity_poly.entity_id
_entity_poly.type
_entity_poly.pdbx_seq_one_letter_code
_entity_poly.pdbx_strand_id
1 'polypeptide(L)' 'MKAEELKHFRKGLKDVKRMLSIVERRLNDGRYEAAEEFMRGEAALLHNLANELRDVIEIQQAEK' A
#
# COMPACT_ATOMS: atom_id res chain seq x y z
N MET A 1 -16.45 1.98 -9.81
CA MET A 1 -15.16 2.63 -9.50
C MET A 1 -14.77 3.60 -10.60
N LYS A 2 -14.49 4.85 -10.23
CA LYS A 2 -14.09 5.93 -11.15
C LYS A 2 -12.63 5.77 -11.56
N ALA A 3 -12.25 6.35 -12.70
CA ALA A 3 -10.89 6.24 -13.24
C ALA A 3 -9.81 6.79 -12.29
N GLU A 4 -10.10 7.89 -11.60
CA GLU A 4 -9.17 8.49 -10.62
C GLU A 4 -8.97 7.61 -9.38
N GLU A 5 -10.02 6.96 -8.88
CA GLU A 5 -9.93 5.99 -7.76
C GLU A 5 -9.01 4.83 -8.18
N LEU A 6 -9.20 4.27 -9.37
CA LEU A 6 -8.37 3.18 -9.88
C LEU A 6 -6.89 3.60 -10.04
N LYS A 7 -6.64 4.84 -10.46
CA LYS A 7 -5.29 5.40 -10.58
C LYS A 7 -4.63 5.57 -9.20
N HIS A 8 -5.38 6.04 -8.20
CA HIS A 8 -4.93 6.13 -6.81
C HIS A 8 -4.51 4.77 -6.25
N PHE A 9 -5.38 3.75 -6.33
CA PHE A 9 -5.06 2.40 -5.86
C PHE A 9 -3.84 1.79 -6.54
N ARG A 10 -3.75 1.93 -7.87
CA ARG A 10 -2.58 1.45 -8.64
C ARG A 10 -1.29 2.15 -8.24
N LYS A 11 -1.35 3.45 -7.96
CA LYS A 11 -0.19 4.21 -7.49
C LYS A 11 0.25 3.74 -6.10
N GLY A 12 -0.68 3.60 -5.16
CA GLY A 12 -0.39 3.08 -3.81
C GLY A 12 0.31 1.73 -3.84
N LEU A 13 -0.22 0.77 -4.62
CA LEU A 13 0.42 -0.55 -4.80
C LEU A 13 1.84 -0.46 -5.43
N LYS A 14 2.04 0.47 -6.37
CA LYS A 14 3.35 0.68 -6.99
C LYS A 14 4.37 1.27 -6.01
N ASP A 15 3.95 2.19 -5.16
CA ASP A 15 4.81 2.83 -4.17
C ASP A 15 5.25 1.80 -3.11
N VAL A 16 4.33 0.95 -2.63
CA VAL A 16 4.66 -0.18 -1.73
C VAL A 16 5.66 -1.13 -2.37
N LYS A 17 5.41 -1.55 -3.61
CA LYS A 17 6.32 -2.44 -4.33
C LYS A 17 7.73 -1.86 -4.44
N ARG A 18 7.84 -0.55 -4.68
CA ARG A 18 9.14 0.14 -4.73
C ARG A 18 9.84 0.13 -3.37
N MET A 19 9.11 0.33 -2.28
CA MET A 19 9.70 0.30 -0.94
C MET A 19 10.15 -1.10 -0.54
N LEU A 20 9.41 -2.15 -0.92
CA LEU A 20 9.83 -3.53 -0.67
C LEU A 20 11.18 -3.87 -1.32
N SER A 21 11.49 -3.31 -2.50
CA SER A 21 12.83 -3.44 -3.08
C SER A 21 13.92 -2.72 -2.27
N ILE A 22 13.58 -1.64 -1.55
CA ILE A 22 14.50 -0.97 -0.62
C ILE A 22 14.69 -1.82 0.62
N VAL A 23 13.62 -2.39 1.18
CA VAL A 23 13.67 -3.34 2.31
C VAL A 23 14.60 -4.51 2.00
N GLU A 24 14.43 -5.14 0.83
CA GLU A 24 15.29 -6.25 0.39
C GLU A 24 16.77 -5.86 0.36
N ARG A 25 17.09 -4.66 -0.16
CA ARG A 25 18.46 -4.14 -0.12
C ARG A 25 18.96 -3.94 1.31
N ARG A 26 18.12 -3.43 2.22
CA ARG A 26 18.49 -3.21 3.63
C ARG A 26 18.75 -4.52 4.37
N LEU A 27 17.99 -5.57 4.07
CA LEU A 27 18.25 -6.92 4.58
C LEU A 27 19.64 -7.41 4.13
N ASN A 28 19.98 -7.24 2.84
CA ASN A 28 21.29 -7.61 2.31
C ASN A 28 22.45 -6.79 2.91
N ASP A 29 22.20 -5.53 3.27
CA ASP A 29 23.16 -4.65 3.94
C ASP A 29 23.30 -4.94 5.46
N GLY A 30 22.55 -5.89 6.02
CA GLY A 30 22.51 -6.18 7.46
C GLY A 30 21.77 -5.12 8.29
N ARG A 31 21.03 -4.21 7.66
CA ARG A 31 20.31 -3.11 8.31
C ARG A 31 18.88 -3.52 8.69
N TYR A 32 18.77 -4.46 9.63
CA TYR A 32 17.50 -5.10 9.95
C TYR A 32 16.46 -4.19 10.60
N GLU A 33 16.85 -3.29 11.51
CA GLU A 33 15.93 -2.34 12.15
C GLU A 33 15.28 -1.42 11.10
N ALA A 34 16.06 -0.86 10.18
CA ALA A 34 15.54 -0.03 9.10
C ALA A 34 14.64 -0.82 8.13
N ALA A 35 14.97 -2.09 7.88
CA ALA A 35 14.11 -2.97 7.08
C ALA A 35 12.76 -3.21 7.77
N GLU A 36 12.77 -3.47 9.09
CA GLU A 36 11.58 -3.68 9.90
C GLU A 36 10.68 -2.44 9.96
N GLU A 37 11.26 -1.27 10.19
CA GLU A 37 10.53 0.01 10.22
C GLU A 37 9.82 0.27 8.89
N PHE A 38 10.52 0.09 7.76
CA PHE A 38 9.92 0.22 6.43
C PHE A 38 8.82 -0.81 6.19
N MET A 39 9.03 -2.07 6.56
CA MET A 39 7.97 -3.09 6.41
C MET A 39 6.71 -2.74 7.20
N ARG A 40 6.85 -2.21 8.43
CA ARG A 40 5.70 -1.74 9.21
C ARG A 40 4.97 -0.58 8.54
N GLY A 41 5.72 0.41 8.04
CA GLY A 41 5.14 1.55 7.31
C GLY A 41 4.34 1.09 6.09
N GLU A 42 4.90 0.19 5.29
CA GLU A 42 4.24 -0.34 4.10
C GLU A 42 3.03 -1.22 4.43
N ALA A 43 3.08 -1.99 5.50
CA ALA A 43 1.93 -2.77 5.97
C ALA A 43 0.77 -1.86 6.40
N ALA A 44 1.07 -0.76 7.11
CA ALA A 44 0.07 0.24 7.48
C ALA A 44 -0.54 0.92 6.24
N LEU A 45 0.29 1.25 5.23
CA LEU A 45 -0.19 1.85 3.99
C LEU A 45 -1.11 0.90 3.21
N LEU A 46 -0.73 -0.37 3.08
CA LEU A 46 -1.58 -1.39 2.44
C LEU A 46 -2.90 -1.59 3.20
N HIS A 47 -2.86 -1.59 4.53
CA HIS A 47 -4.06 -1.72 5.34
C HIS A 47 -5.01 -0.54 5.13
N ASN A 48 -4.49 0.69 5.13
CA ASN A 48 -5.29 1.89 4.83
C ASN A 48 -5.88 1.84 3.42
N LEU A 49 -5.08 1.43 2.43
CA LEU A 49 -5.53 1.30 1.05
C LEU A 49 -6.64 0.25 0.91
N ALA A 50 -6.59 -0.84 1.68
CA ALA A 50 -7.64 -1.85 1.71
C ALA A 50 -8.94 -1.32 2.36
N ASN A 51 -8.83 -0.53 3.42
CA ASN A 51 -9.98 0.12 4.05
C ASN A 51 -10.64 1.13 3.09
N GLU A 52 -9.85 1.99 2.43
CA GLU A 52 -10.36 2.92 1.41
C GLU A 52 -11.05 2.19 0.26
N LEU A 53 -10.48 1.06 -0.20
CA LEU A 53 -11.09 0.25 -1.25
C LEU A 53 -12.44 -0.33 -0.80
N ARG A 54 -12.53 -0.77 0.45
CA ARG A 54 -13.77 -1.26 1.03
C ARG A 54 -14.83 -0.16 1.07
N ASP A 55 -14.48 1.03 1.54
CA ASP A 55 -15.41 2.17 1.59
C ASP A 55 -15.96 2.51 0.20
N VAL A 56 -15.09 2.52 -0.82
CA VAL A 56 -15.48 2.74 -2.22
C VAL A 56 -16.44 1.66 -2.72
N ILE A 57 -16.25 0.40 -2.33
CA ILE A 57 -17.15 -0.70 -2.68
C ILE A 57 -18.51 -0.52 -1.98
N GLU A 58 -18.51 -0.22 -0.68
CA GLU A 58 -19.73 -0.05 0.13
C GLU A 58 -20.57 1.13 -0.39
N ILE A 59 -19.96 2.28 -0.70
CA ILE A 59 -20.64 3.43 -1.32
C ILE A 59 -21.27 3.03 -2.66
N GLN A 60 -20.53 2.34 -3.52
CA GLN A 60 -21.05 1.90 -4.83
C GLN A 60 -22.19 0.87 -4.72
N GLN A 61 -22.26 0.11 -3.62
CA GLN A 61 -23.37 -0.80 -3.36
C GLN A 61 -24.59 -0.06 -2.81
N ALA A 62 -24.39 0.97 -2.00
CA ALA A 62 -25.48 1.78 -1.44
C ALA A 62 -26.12 2.72 -2.48
N GLU A 63 -25.38 3.11 -3.52
CA GLU A 63 -25.86 3.94 -4.65
C GLU A 63 -26.56 3.13 -5.76
N LYS A 64 -26.69 1.80 -5.62
CA LYS A 64 -27.42 0.92 -6.53
C LYS A 64 -28.85 0.67 -6.07
#